data_AF-A0A919JTQ8-F1
#
_entry.id   AF-A0A919JTQ8-F1
#
_cell.length_a   1.000
_cell.length_b   1.000
_cell.length_c   1.000
_cell.angle_alpha   90.00
_cell.angle_beta   90.00
_cell.angle_gamma   90.00
#
_symmetry.space_group_name_H-M   'P 1'
#
loop_
_entity.id
_entity.type
_entity.pdbx_description
1 polymer ?
#
loop_
_entity_poly.entity_id
_entity_poly.type
_entity_poly.pdbx_seq_one_letter_code
_entity_poly.pdbx_strand_id
1 'polypeptide(L)'
;MRPDDLDPSSVVTGTELAGLLRRLHVRSGMSYRDLERWAEKQRQAGRASVYLSRATLTDALNGRRVPKKEFVRAFVEACEVPFAERSGWISAWQRVAEQRHDARSTARAGLETPSPPEIARPHGEIARLHGELEALKADRSRLLNELSAERERHETTRRELADAQLRLSELTVQGLAGVASAARHQILVAAVDALLNINSLRDPSGRRLLIDLLQREMDRPLNLHDHAAARPHMVELVSECLNQEGGLEVLASCTELLDPSSPRTAHLRELADEWRTYQLFPGYDFNQARTILSQTEGAQEVATLEGIPDRIRGGGKSAWNIFTALTGCSVKEDGEPPFLPFLRRIRPNLHKFEREELSRLIAALSAEVSKVG
;
A
#
# COMPACT_ATOMS: atom_id res chain seq x y z
N MET A 1 20.81 16.89 -24.27
CA MET A 1 19.87 17.33 -25.33
C MET A 1 19.90 18.85 -25.33
N ARG A 2 20.10 19.50 -26.49
CA ARG A 2 20.45 20.93 -26.56
C ARG A 2 19.22 21.84 -26.34
N PRO A 3 19.40 23.11 -25.93
CA PRO A 3 18.31 24.05 -25.63
C PRO A 3 17.42 24.43 -26.82
N ASP A 4 17.85 24.15 -28.06
CA ASP A 4 17.17 24.60 -29.30
C ASP A 4 16.16 23.59 -29.90
N ASP A 5 15.95 22.41 -29.28
CA ASP A 5 15.17 21.30 -29.88
C ASP A 5 13.63 21.41 -29.73
N LEU A 6 13.13 22.51 -29.15
CA LEU A 6 11.71 22.70 -28.82
C LEU A 6 11.13 23.98 -29.43
N ASP A 7 11.55 24.34 -30.65
CA ASP A 7 10.97 25.45 -31.39
C ASP A 7 9.61 25.07 -32.04
N PRO A 8 8.47 25.62 -31.57
CA PRO A 8 7.16 25.36 -32.15
C PRO A 8 6.97 26.02 -33.53
N SER A 9 7.84 26.95 -33.95
CA SER A 9 7.70 27.70 -35.20
C SER A 9 7.82 26.81 -36.44
N SER A 10 8.60 25.73 -36.35
CA SER A 10 8.90 24.79 -37.45
C SER A 10 7.79 23.76 -37.74
N VAL A 11 6.79 23.63 -36.87
CA VAL A 11 5.74 22.61 -36.99
C VAL A 11 4.68 23.02 -38.01
N VAL A 12 4.43 22.13 -38.97
CA VAL A 12 3.41 22.28 -40.02
C VAL A 12 2.41 21.13 -40.01
N THR A 13 2.78 19.91 -39.59
CA THR A 13 1.87 18.75 -39.60
C THR A 13 1.40 18.30 -38.21
N GLY A 14 0.27 17.58 -38.16
CA GLY A 14 -0.25 17.02 -36.91
C GLY A 14 0.68 15.99 -36.26
N THR A 15 1.44 15.24 -37.07
CA THR A 15 2.42 14.26 -36.59
C THR A 15 3.64 14.94 -35.98
N GLU A 16 4.11 16.04 -36.58
CA GLU A 16 5.17 16.88 -36.01
C GLU A 16 4.73 17.52 -34.69
N LEU A 17 3.50 18.02 -34.62
CA LEU A 17 2.94 18.58 -33.38
C LEU A 17 2.89 17.52 -32.27
N ALA A 18 2.44 16.30 -32.56
CA ALA A 18 2.44 15.21 -31.59
C ALA A 18 3.87 14.80 -31.17
N GLY A 19 4.83 14.80 -32.10
CA GLY A 19 6.25 14.61 -31.82
C GLY A 19 6.82 15.67 -30.88
N LEU A 20 6.49 16.94 -31.12
CA LEU A 20 6.97 18.06 -30.31
C LEU A 20 6.37 18.04 -28.90
N LEU A 21 5.07 17.75 -28.76
CA LEU A 21 4.41 17.60 -27.45
C LEU A 21 4.97 16.41 -26.65
N ARG A 22 5.38 15.32 -27.31
CA ARG A 22 6.07 14.19 -26.64
C ARG A 22 7.44 14.59 -26.10
N ARG A 23 8.22 15.36 -26.87
CA ARG A 23 9.51 15.88 -26.39
C ARG A 23 9.33 16.83 -25.20
N LEU A 24 8.31 17.69 -25.24
CA LEU A 24 7.94 18.55 -24.11
C LEU A 24 7.55 17.74 -22.86
N HIS A 25 6.78 16.65 -23.05
CA HIS A 25 6.39 15.75 -21.96
C HIS A 25 7.57 15.09 -21.27
N VAL A 26 8.52 14.56 -22.05
CA VAL A 26 9.72 13.91 -21.51
C VAL A 26 10.56 14.92 -20.73
N ARG A 27 10.65 16.17 -21.20
CA ARG A 27 11.38 17.24 -20.52
C ARG A 27 10.74 17.65 -19.19
N SER A 28 9.42 17.66 -19.10
CA SER A 28 8.74 18.07 -17.85
C SER A 28 8.84 17.02 -16.74
N GLY A 29 9.20 15.76 -17.07
CA GLY A 29 9.34 14.67 -16.09
C GLY A 29 8.02 14.25 -15.42
N MET A 30 6.90 14.88 -15.75
CA MET A 30 5.58 14.56 -15.22
C MET A 30 5.06 13.27 -15.86
N SER A 31 4.53 12.34 -15.08
CA SER A 31 3.82 11.20 -15.64
C SER A 31 2.44 11.60 -16.19
N TYR A 32 1.81 10.76 -17.02
CA TYR A 32 0.41 10.99 -17.44
C TYR A 32 -0.55 11.09 -16.25
N ARG A 33 -0.25 10.41 -15.13
CA ARG A 33 -1.03 10.50 -13.90
C ARG A 33 -0.85 11.85 -13.20
N ASP A 34 0.33 12.46 -13.32
CA ASP A 34 0.61 13.78 -12.75
C ASP A 34 -0.08 14.89 -13.54
N LEU A 35 -0.08 14.78 -14.87
CA LEU A 35 -0.81 15.70 -15.76
C LEU A 35 -2.33 15.63 -15.55
N GLU A 36 -2.88 14.43 -15.37
CA GLU A 36 -4.30 14.23 -15.08
C GLU A 36 -4.67 14.79 -13.69
N ARG A 37 -3.84 14.53 -12.67
CA ARG A 37 -4.01 15.14 -11.34
C ARG A 37 -3.89 16.65 -11.35
N TRP A 38 -2.96 17.20 -12.13
CA TRP A 38 -2.82 18.65 -12.30
C TRP A 38 -4.09 19.25 -12.92
N ALA A 39 -4.62 18.64 -13.98
CA ALA A 39 -5.85 19.10 -14.62
C ALA A 39 -7.06 19.03 -13.69
N GLU A 40 -7.16 17.96 -12.89
CA GLU A 40 -8.18 17.84 -11.85
C GLU A 40 -8.12 18.98 -10.83
N LYS A 41 -6.93 19.28 -10.32
CA LYS A 41 -6.71 20.37 -9.36
C LYS A 41 -7.09 21.74 -9.94
N GLN A 42 -6.81 22.00 -11.22
CA GLN A 42 -7.20 23.25 -11.89
C GLN A 42 -8.72 23.37 -12.05
N ARG A 43 -9.42 22.26 -12.31
CA ARG A 43 -10.89 22.26 -12.37
C ARG A 43 -11.53 22.53 -11.02
N GLN A 44 -10.99 21.93 -9.95
CA GLN A 44 -11.42 22.20 -8.58
C GLN A 44 -11.19 23.66 -8.17
N ALA A 45 -10.17 24.32 -8.74
CA ALA A 45 -9.91 25.74 -8.60
C ALA A 45 -10.77 26.65 -9.52
N GLY A 46 -11.82 26.11 -10.16
CA GLY A 46 -12.78 26.87 -10.97
C GLY A 46 -12.44 26.98 -12.46
N ARG A 47 -11.35 26.37 -12.95
CA ARG A 47 -10.99 26.39 -14.38
C ARG A 47 -11.62 25.21 -15.13
N ALA A 48 -12.93 25.30 -15.40
CA ALA A 48 -13.71 24.24 -16.03
C ALA A 48 -13.22 23.77 -17.43
N SER A 49 -12.45 24.61 -18.15
CA SER A 49 -11.97 24.30 -19.50
C SER A 49 -10.67 23.48 -19.55
N VAL A 50 -10.08 23.14 -18.39
CA VAL A 50 -8.84 22.36 -18.30
C VAL A 50 -9.18 20.87 -18.26
N TYR A 51 -8.83 20.13 -19.32
CA TYR A 51 -9.09 18.70 -19.41
C TYR A 51 -7.92 17.94 -20.02
N LEU A 52 -7.26 17.10 -19.21
CA LEU A 52 -6.14 16.24 -19.60
C LEU A 52 -6.36 14.82 -19.07
N SER A 53 -7.40 14.13 -19.53
CA SER A 53 -7.56 12.71 -19.16
C SER A 53 -6.46 11.86 -19.77
N ARG A 54 -6.10 10.78 -19.08
CA ARG A 54 -5.04 9.86 -19.51
C ARG A 54 -5.26 9.28 -20.91
N ALA A 55 -6.52 8.99 -21.27
CA ALA A 55 -6.87 8.55 -22.62
C ALA A 55 -6.61 9.64 -23.68
N THR A 56 -7.00 10.89 -23.37
CA THR A 56 -6.80 12.03 -24.29
C THR A 56 -5.32 12.36 -24.46
N LEU A 57 -4.53 12.31 -23.37
CA LEU A 57 -3.07 12.46 -23.41
C LEU A 57 -2.43 11.39 -24.31
N THR A 58 -2.85 10.14 -24.13
CA THR A 58 -2.33 9.01 -24.92
C THR A 58 -2.67 9.16 -26.40
N ASP A 59 -3.90 9.55 -26.75
CA ASP A 59 -4.33 9.68 -28.15
C ASP A 59 -3.69 10.88 -28.85
N ALA A 60 -3.58 12.02 -28.15
CA ALA A 60 -2.98 13.23 -28.70
C ALA A 60 -1.47 13.10 -28.90
N LEU A 61 -0.75 12.56 -27.91
CA LEU A 61 0.71 12.40 -27.97
C LEU A 61 1.15 11.32 -28.95
N ASN A 62 0.31 10.32 -29.20
CA ASN A 62 0.57 9.31 -30.23
C ASN A 62 0.15 9.75 -31.65
N GLY A 63 -0.39 10.97 -31.81
CA GLY A 63 -0.84 11.48 -33.11
C GLY A 63 -2.10 10.80 -33.66
N ARG A 64 -2.80 10.00 -32.84
CA ARG A 64 -4.06 9.34 -33.21
C ARG A 64 -5.19 10.34 -33.38
N ARG A 65 -5.11 11.47 -32.69
CA ARG A 65 -6.06 12.58 -32.80
C ARG A 65 -5.33 13.91 -32.72
N VAL A 66 -5.70 14.85 -33.58
CA VAL A 66 -5.25 16.26 -33.45
C VAL A 66 -5.88 16.84 -32.18
N PRO A 67 -5.08 17.31 -31.20
CA PRO A 67 -5.60 17.85 -29.95
C PRO A 67 -6.43 19.11 -30.21
N LYS A 68 -7.32 19.48 -29.28
CA LYS A 68 -8.03 20.76 -29.31
C LYS A 68 -7.14 21.90 -28.80
N LYS A 69 -7.47 23.15 -29.13
CA LYS A 69 -6.73 24.34 -28.67
C LYS A 69 -6.59 24.39 -27.15
N GLU A 70 -7.69 24.08 -26.45
CA GLU A 70 -7.78 24.10 -24.99
C GLU A 70 -6.88 23.04 -24.37
N PHE A 71 -6.76 21.88 -25.03
CA PHE A 71 -5.85 20.82 -24.63
C PHE A 71 -4.39 21.26 -24.75
N VAL A 72 -3.99 21.83 -25.90
CA VAL A 72 -2.60 22.28 -26.10
C VAL A 72 -2.24 23.37 -25.08
N ARG A 73 -3.15 24.30 -24.81
CA ARG A 73 -2.98 25.33 -23.79
C ARG A 73 -2.78 24.74 -22.40
N ALA A 74 -3.68 23.85 -21.97
CA ALA A 74 -3.60 23.19 -20.67
C ALA A 74 -2.34 22.34 -20.51
N PHE A 75 -1.95 21.63 -21.57
CA PHE A 75 -0.79 20.74 -21.58
C PHE A 75 0.53 21.49 -21.47
N VAL A 76 0.67 22.59 -22.21
CA VAL A 76 1.87 23.46 -22.19
C VAL A 76 2.00 24.19 -20.84
N GLU A 77 0.86 24.60 -20.25
CA GLU A 77 0.83 25.16 -18.89
C GLU A 77 1.22 24.13 -17.84
N ALA A 78 0.72 22.90 -17.95
CA ALA A 78 1.05 21.80 -17.05
C ALA A 78 2.54 21.43 -17.12
N CYS A 79 3.15 21.46 -18.32
CA CYS A 79 4.57 21.21 -18.52
C CYS A 79 5.47 22.42 -18.19
N GLU A 80 4.95 23.39 -17.45
CA GLU A 80 5.68 24.57 -16.91
C GLU A 80 6.38 25.43 -17.96
N VAL A 81 5.85 25.48 -19.20
CA VAL A 81 6.41 26.37 -20.23
C VAL A 81 6.20 27.84 -19.81
N PRO A 82 7.22 28.71 -19.91
CA PRO A 82 7.10 30.14 -19.56
C PRO A 82 5.98 30.83 -20.34
N PHE A 83 5.24 31.74 -19.70
CA PHE A 83 4.07 32.40 -20.29
C PHE A 83 4.36 33.04 -21.65
N ALA A 84 5.53 33.67 -21.81
CA ALA A 84 5.97 34.31 -23.05
C ALA A 84 6.11 33.35 -24.23
N GLU A 85 6.44 32.07 -23.97
CA GLU A 85 6.64 31.04 -25.00
C GLU A 85 5.35 30.30 -25.34
N ARG A 86 4.31 30.36 -24.49
CA ARG A 86 3.05 29.60 -24.69
C ARG A 86 2.30 30.00 -25.96
N SER A 87 2.40 31.27 -26.37
CA SER A 87 1.77 31.77 -27.60
C SER A 87 2.31 31.05 -28.85
N GLY A 88 3.62 30.74 -28.88
CA GLY A 88 4.26 30.00 -29.97
C GLY A 88 3.66 28.61 -30.18
N TRP A 89 3.34 27.91 -29.09
CA TRP A 89 2.70 26.58 -29.14
C TRP A 89 1.25 26.63 -29.65
N ILE A 90 0.51 27.69 -29.30
CA ILE A 90 -0.85 27.88 -29.79
C ILE A 90 -0.85 28.25 -31.28
N SER A 91 0.09 29.08 -31.73
CA SER A 91 0.28 29.39 -33.14
C SER A 91 0.68 28.17 -33.97
N ALA A 92 1.52 27.28 -33.42
CA ALA A 92 1.86 26.00 -34.05
C ALA A 92 0.64 25.09 -34.23
N TRP A 93 -0.19 24.96 -33.19
CA TRP A 93 -1.44 24.23 -33.27
C TRP A 93 -2.39 24.85 -34.31
N GLN A 94 -2.47 26.17 -34.37
CA GLN A 94 -3.38 26.87 -35.28
C GLN A 94 -3.02 26.62 -36.75
N ARG A 95 -1.72 26.65 -37.11
CA ARG A 95 -1.26 26.30 -38.47
C ARG A 95 -1.66 24.87 -38.88
N VAL A 96 -1.49 23.91 -37.97
CA VAL A 96 -1.87 22.50 -38.19
C VAL A 96 -3.39 22.36 -38.36
N ALA A 97 -4.17 23.12 -37.59
CA ALA A 97 -5.63 23.10 -37.67
C ALA A 97 -6.14 23.73 -38.98
N GLU A 98 -5.54 24.84 -39.42
CA GLU A 98 -5.85 25.53 -40.67
C GLU A 98 -5.50 24.67 -41.89
N GLN A 99 -4.31 24.07 -41.96
CA GLN A 99 -3.95 23.15 -43.05
C GLN A 99 -4.90 21.95 -43.17
N ARG A 100 -5.40 21.43 -42.06
CA ARG A 100 -6.37 20.33 -42.05
C ARG A 100 -7.77 20.79 -42.45
N HIS A 101 -8.13 22.03 -42.13
CA HIS A 101 -9.38 22.63 -42.58
C HIS A 101 -9.34 22.89 -44.09
N ASP A 102 -8.22 23.38 -44.61
CA ASP A 102 -8.00 23.62 -46.03
C ASP A 102 -7.98 22.31 -46.81
N ALA A 103 -7.24 21.30 -46.34
CA ALA A 103 -7.23 19.96 -46.96
C ALA A 103 -8.61 19.27 -46.97
N ARG A 104 -9.45 19.54 -45.96
CA ARG A 104 -10.85 19.07 -45.92
C ARG A 104 -11.78 19.91 -46.80
N SER A 105 -11.50 21.20 -46.94
CA SER A 105 -12.29 22.11 -47.79
C SER A 105 -11.98 21.87 -49.27
N THR A 106 -10.73 21.62 -49.64
CA THR A 106 -10.31 21.21 -50.99
C THR A 106 -10.83 19.82 -51.35
N ALA A 107 -10.81 18.86 -50.41
CA ALA A 107 -11.42 17.54 -50.63
C ALA A 107 -12.95 17.60 -50.79
N ARG A 108 -13.60 18.65 -50.27
CA ARG A 108 -15.05 18.85 -50.38
C ARG A 108 -15.44 19.72 -51.59
N ALA A 109 -14.54 20.61 -52.04
CA ALA A 109 -14.70 21.43 -53.25
C ALA A 109 -14.32 20.68 -54.54
N GLY A 110 -13.57 19.58 -54.46
CA GLY A 110 -13.20 18.73 -55.62
C GLY A 110 -14.25 17.73 -56.09
N LEU A 111 -15.52 17.87 -55.69
CA LEU A 111 -16.65 17.05 -56.14
C LEU A 111 -17.51 17.82 -57.17
N GLU A 112 -16.87 18.30 -58.24
CA GLU A 112 -17.56 18.47 -59.53
C GLU A 112 -16.96 17.45 -60.51
N THR A 113 -17.84 16.60 -61.02
CA THR A 113 -17.57 15.45 -61.89
C THR A 113 -16.79 15.82 -63.16
N PRO A 114 -15.77 15.02 -63.50
CA PRO A 114 -15.75 14.38 -64.80
C PRO A 114 -15.70 12.86 -64.67
N SER A 115 -16.42 12.20 -65.57
CA SER A 115 -16.51 10.73 -65.68
C SER A 115 -15.13 10.05 -65.66
N PRO A 116 -14.89 9.02 -64.83
CA PRO A 116 -13.61 8.30 -64.84
C PRO A 116 -13.54 7.30 -66.01
N PRO A 117 -12.39 7.17 -66.71
CA PRO A 117 -12.11 5.97 -67.47
C PRO A 117 -11.76 4.83 -66.50
N GLU A 118 -12.23 3.63 -66.84
CA GLU A 118 -12.06 2.39 -66.11
C GLU A 118 -10.61 2.12 -65.71
N ILE A 119 -10.34 2.12 -64.39
CA ILE A 119 -9.21 1.40 -63.83
C ILE A 119 -9.79 0.20 -63.07
N ALA A 120 -9.40 -0.99 -63.54
CA ALA A 120 -9.79 -2.26 -62.98
C ALA A 120 -9.47 -2.34 -61.47
N ARG A 121 -10.46 -2.83 -60.75
CA ARG A 121 -10.69 -2.84 -59.30
C ARG A 121 -9.70 -3.73 -58.51
N PRO A 122 -9.30 -3.32 -57.28
CA PRO A 122 -9.17 -4.22 -56.14
C PRO A 122 -10.31 -3.98 -55.12
N HIS A 123 -11.56 -3.87 -55.60
CA HIS A 123 -12.73 -3.57 -54.74
C HIS A 123 -13.16 -4.77 -53.87
N GLY A 124 -12.81 -6.00 -54.25
CA GLY A 124 -13.13 -7.19 -53.46
C GLY A 124 -12.34 -7.26 -52.15
N GLU A 125 -11.07 -6.87 -52.18
CA GLU A 125 -10.18 -6.94 -51.02
C GLU A 125 -10.51 -5.85 -49.98
N ILE A 126 -10.80 -4.62 -50.44
CA ILE A 126 -11.22 -3.53 -49.54
C ILE A 126 -12.57 -3.84 -48.89
N ALA A 127 -13.52 -4.43 -49.63
CA ALA A 127 -14.81 -4.87 -49.06
C ALA A 127 -14.63 -6.01 -48.05
N ARG A 128 -13.72 -6.96 -48.34
CA ARG A 128 -13.39 -8.06 -47.42
C ARG A 128 -12.76 -7.54 -46.12
N LEU A 129 -11.77 -6.65 -46.22
CA LEU A 129 -11.09 -6.03 -45.07
C LEU A 129 -12.06 -5.19 -44.24
N HIS A 130 -13.02 -4.50 -44.86
CA HIS A 130 -14.08 -3.81 -44.12
C HIS A 130 -14.97 -4.79 -43.34
N GLY A 131 -15.36 -5.91 -43.96
CA GLY A 131 -16.13 -6.96 -43.28
C GLY A 131 -15.37 -7.57 -42.09
N GLU A 132 -14.07 -7.85 -42.27
CA GLU A 132 -13.18 -8.35 -41.21
C GLU A 132 -13.02 -7.35 -40.07
N LEU A 133 -12.89 -6.05 -40.37
CA LEU A 133 -12.78 -5.00 -39.36
C LEU A 133 -14.06 -4.86 -38.53
N GLU A 134 -15.23 -4.92 -39.15
CA GLU A 134 -16.51 -4.87 -38.42
C GLU A 134 -16.74 -6.11 -37.57
N ALA A 135 -16.33 -7.30 -38.03
CA ALA A 135 -16.33 -8.51 -37.23
C ALA A 135 -15.41 -8.39 -35.99
N LEU A 136 -14.18 -7.90 -36.17
CA LEU A 136 -13.24 -7.67 -35.06
C LEU A 136 -13.74 -6.62 -34.06
N LYS A 137 -14.42 -5.57 -34.52
CA LYS A 137 -15.04 -4.58 -33.62
C LYS A 137 -16.17 -5.20 -32.81
N ALA A 138 -17.00 -6.04 -33.43
CA ALA A 138 -18.06 -6.76 -32.74
C ALA A 138 -17.50 -7.70 -31.66
N ASP A 139 -16.45 -8.46 -31.98
CA ASP A 139 -15.79 -9.35 -31.03
C ASP A 139 -15.12 -8.59 -29.88
N ARG A 140 -14.45 -7.47 -30.18
CA ARG A 140 -13.89 -6.60 -29.14
C ARG A 140 -14.96 -6.05 -28.21
N SER A 141 -16.12 -5.66 -28.75
CA SER A 141 -17.25 -5.20 -27.93
C SER A 141 -17.80 -6.31 -27.04
N ARG A 142 -17.87 -7.56 -27.53
CA ARG A 142 -18.26 -8.72 -26.72
C ARG A 142 -17.29 -8.96 -25.57
N LEU A 143 -15.99 -9.01 -25.84
CA LEU A 143 -14.96 -9.22 -24.82
C LEU A 143 -14.94 -8.12 -23.75
N LEU A 144 -15.17 -6.86 -24.14
CA LEU A 144 -15.25 -5.76 -23.17
C LEU A 144 -16.46 -5.89 -22.24
N ASN A 145 -17.60 -6.36 -22.76
CA ASN A 145 -18.79 -6.61 -21.95
C ASN A 145 -18.61 -7.81 -21.01
N GLU A 146 -17.91 -8.86 -21.46
CA GLU A 146 -17.55 -10.01 -20.61
C GLU A 146 -16.61 -9.59 -19.48
N LEU A 147 -15.56 -8.80 -19.79
CA LEU A 147 -14.65 -8.25 -18.79
C LEU A 147 -15.35 -7.32 -17.79
N SER A 148 -16.33 -6.52 -18.22
CA SER A 148 -17.12 -5.71 -17.27
C SER A 148 -17.99 -6.58 -16.38
N ALA A 149 -18.61 -7.63 -16.92
CA ALA A 149 -19.42 -8.56 -16.14
C ALA A 149 -18.57 -9.34 -15.13
N GLU A 150 -17.37 -9.77 -15.48
CA GLU A 150 -16.44 -10.40 -14.54
C GLU A 150 -16.01 -9.44 -13.42
N ARG A 151 -15.72 -8.17 -13.75
CA ARG A 151 -15.40 -7.16 -12.73
C ARG A 151 -16.55 -6.93 -11.76
N GLU A 152 -17.78 -6.86 -12.26
CA GLU A 152 -18.97 -6.72 -11.41
C GLU A 152 -19.19 -7.94 -10.51
N ARG A 153 -18.94 -9.16 -11.02
CA ARG A 153 -18.96 -10.39 -10.20
C ARG A 153 -17.90 -10.33 -9.11
N HIS A 154 -16.65 -10.00 -9.46
CA HIS A 154 -15.57 -9.86 -8.49
C HIS A 154 -15.86 -8.78 -7.43
N GLU A 155 -16.44 -7.65 -7.84
CA GLU A 155 -16.78 -6.58 -6.90
C GLU A 155 -17.93 -6.98 -5.98
N THR A 156 -18.90 -7.75 -6.48
CA THR A 156 -19.97 -8.35 -5.67
C THR A 156 -19.39 -9.33 -4.65
N THR A 157 -18.55 -10.28 -5.06
CA THR A 157 -17.88 -11.20 -4.15
C THR A 157 -17.02 -10.48 -3.11
N ARG A 158 -16.35 -9.39 -3.51
CA ARG A 158 -15.56 -8.55 -2.59
C ARG A 158 -16.44 -7.84 -1.56
N ARG A 159 -17.63 -7.38 -1.94
CA ARG A 159 -18.62 -6.79 -1.02
C ARG A 159 -19.17 -7.84 -0.07
N GLU A 160 -19.53 -9.02 -0.57
CA GLU A 160 -19.98 -10.15 0.24
C GLU A 160 -18.92 -10.60 1.25
N LEU A 161 -17.65 -10.65 0.85
CA LEU A 161 -16.54 -10.95 1.75
C LEU A 161 -16.38 -9.87 2.84
N ALA A 162 -16.49 -8.59 2.48
CA ALA A 162 -16.43 -7.49 3.45
C ALA A 162 -17.61 -7.56 4.44
N ASP A 163 -18.81 -7.90 3.98
CA ASP A 163 -20.00 -8.07 4.81
C ASP A 163 -19.87 -9.29 5.74
N ALA A 164 -19.33 -10.40 5.23
CA ALA A 164 -19.01 -11.58 6.02
C ALA A 164 -17.93 -11.28 7.07
N GLN A 165 -16.93 -10.46 6.73
CA GLN A 165 -15.90 -10.01 7.65
C GLN A 165 -16.47 -9.11 8.75
N LEU A 166 -17.43 -8.23 8.41
CA LEU A 166 -18.17 -7.42 9.37
C LEU A 166 -18.97 -8.31 10.32
N ARG A 167 -19.70 -9.33 9.80
CA ARG A 167 -20.46 -10.28 10.62
C ARG A 167 -19.58 -11.15 11.51
N LEU A 168 -18.42 -11.57 11.02
CA LEU A 168 -17.42 -12.26 11.84
C LEU A 168 -16.91 -11.34 12.95
N SER A 169 -16.69 -10.06 12.65
CA SER A 169 -16.28 -9.08 13.66
C SER A 169 -17.38 -8.84 14.71
N GLU A 170 -18.65 -8.78 14.31
CA GLU A 170 -19.81 -8.65 15.22
C GLU A 170 -19.99 -9.90 16.10
N LEU A 171 -19.80 -11.10 15.53
CA LEU A 171 -19.85 -12.36 16.28
C LEU A 171 -18.68 -12.49 17.26
N THR A 172 -17.51 -11.92 16.97
CA THR A 172 -16.38 -11.91 17.91
C THR A 172 -16.57 -10.98 19.12
N VAL A 173 -17.53 -10.05 19.09
CA VAL A 173 -17.80 -9.12 20.22
C VAL A 173 -18.47 -9.83 21.41
N GLN A 174 -18.87 -11.09 21.30
CA GLN A 174 -19.34 -11.89 22.44
C GLN A 174 -18.16 -12.39 23.31
N GLY A 175 -17.71 -11.52 24.21
CA GLY A 175 -17.24 -11.82 25.57
C GLY A 175 -15.79 -12.26 25.77
N LEU A 176 -15.34 -13.33 25.10
CA LEU A 176 -14.02 -13.94 25.35
C LEU A 176 -13.14 -14.04 24.10
N ALA A 177 -13.74 -14.14 22.91
CA ALA A 177 -13.02 -14.08 21.64
C ALA A 177 -12.67 -12.63 21.23
N GLY A 178 -13.42 -11.64 21.71
CA GLY A 178 -13.29 -10.23 21.29
C GLY A 178 -12.03 -9.55 21.82
N VAL A 179 -11.60 -9.87 23.04
CA VAL A 179 -10.42 -9.27 23.66
C VAL A 179 -9.14 -9.80 23.01
N ALA A 180 -9.04 -11.12 22.82
CA ALA A 180 -7.95 -11.74 22.09
C ALA A 180 -7.91 -11.28 20.62
N SER A 181 -9.08 -11.10 19.99
CA SER A 181 -9.20 -10.55 18.63
C SER A 181 -8.73 -9.09 18.53
N ALA A 182 -9.09 -8.25 19.50
CA ALA A 182 -8.65 -6.85 19.56
C ALA A 182 -7.14 -6.72 19.78
N ALA A 183 -6.58 -7.46 20.74
CA ALA A 183 -5.14 -7.51 20.99
C ALA A 183 -4.38 -8.02 19.76
N ARG A 184 -4.88 -9.09 19.13
CA ARG A 184 -4.31 -9.64 17.89
C ARG A 184 -4.29 -8.60 16.77
N HIS A 185 -5.38 -7.85 16.58
CA HIS A 185 -5.45 -6.81 15.56
C HIS A 185 -4.45 -5.68 15.83
N GLN A 186 -4.34 -5.22 17.08
CA GLN A 186 -3.39 -4.19 17.48
C GLN A 186 -1.94 -4.63 17.23
N ILE A 187 -1.59 -5.85 17.63
CA ILE A 187 -0.24 -6.41 17.44
C ILE A 187 0.06 -6.59 15.95
N LEU A 188 -0.91 -7.07 15.16
CA LEU A 188 -0.75 -7.21 13.72
C LEU A 188 -0.43 -5.88 13.05
N VAL A 189 -1.20 -4.83 13.35
CA VAL A 189 -0.98 -3.49 12.77
C VAL A 189 0.39 -2.94 13.17
N ALA A 190 0.73 -3.02 14.46
CA ALA A 190 2.00 -2.51 14.98
C ALA A 190 3.22 -3.27 14.39
N ALA A 191 3.13 -4.60 14.28
CA ALA A 191 4.20 -5.42 13.72
C ALA A 191 4.39 -5.17 12.21
N VAL A 192 3.30 -5.05 11.46
CA VAL A 192 3.35 -4.69 10.03
C VAL A 192 4.02 -3.33 9.85
N ASP A 193 3.63 -2.33 10.65
CA ASP A 193 4.23 -1.00 10.58
C ASP A 193 5.72 -1.02 10.98
N ALA A 194 6.10 -1.82 11.98
CA ALA A 194 7.51 -2.00 12.34
C ALA A 194 8.34 -2.57 11.18
N LEU A 195 7.85 -3.64 10.53
CA LEU A 195 8.53 -4.29 9.40
C LEU A 195 8.65 -3.37 8.17
N LEU A 196 7.61 -2.59 7.86
CA LEU A 196 7.63 -1.63 6.74
C LEU A 196 8.66 -0.51 6.93
N ASN A 197 9.06 -0.26 8.18
CA ASN A 197 10.08 0.71 8.54
C ASN A 197 11.50 0.13 8.62
N ILE A 198 11.69 -1.17 8.36
CA ILE A 198 13.01 -1.78 8.20
C ILE A 198 13.44 -1.63 6.74
N ASN A 199 14.57 -0.96 6.50
CA ASN A 199 15.03 -0.63 5.15
C ASN A 199 15.30 -1.89 4.31
N SER A 200 15.91 -2.91 4.91
CA SER A 200 16.23 -4.18 4.26
C SER A 200 15.00 -4.92 3.74
N LEU A 201 13.82 -4.70 4.35
CA LEU A 201 12.57 -5.38 3.98
C LEU A 201 11.75 -4.63 2.91
N ARG A 202 12.17 -3.42 2.53
CA ARG A 202 11.54 -2.68 1.42
C ARG A 202 11.85 -3.30 0.07
N ASP A 203 13.02 -3.91 -0.06
CA ASP A 203 13.44 -4.61 -1.27
C ASP A 203 12.84 -6.05 -1.35
N PRO A 204 12.37 -6.51 -2.52
CA PRO A 204 11.89 -7.89 -2.68
C PRO A 204 12.90 -8.96 -2.26
N SER A 205 14.20 -8.74 -2.47
CA SER A 205 15.25 -9.71 -2.14
C SER A 205 15.42 -9.86 -0.63
N GLY A 206 15.34 -8.75 0.11
CA GLY A 206 15.40 -8.80 1.57
C GLY A 206 14.16 -9.46 2.19
N ARG A 207 12.97 -9.26 1.60
CA ARG A 207 11.78 -10.02 2.00
C ARG A 207 11.95 -11.52 1.74
N ARG A 208 12.49 -11.89 0.58
CA ARG A 208 12.75 -13.29 0.24
C ARG A 208 13.70 -13.94 1.25
N LEU A 209 14.80 -13.26 1.59
CA LEU A 209 15.75 -13.73 2.59
C LEU A 209 15.10 -13.90 3.97
N LEU A 210 14.25 -12.96 4.41
CA LEU A 210 13.51 -13.08 5.67
C LEU A 210 12.61 -14.33 5.68
N ILE A 211 11.89 -14.58 4.59
CA ILE A 211 11.03 -15.77 4.46
C ILE A 211 11.86 -17.05 4.51
N ASP A 212 12.99 -17.09 3.80
CA ASP A 212 13.88 -18.25 3.78
C ASP A 212 14.47 -18.53 5.18
N LEU A 213 14.76 -17.49 5.98
CA LEU A 213 15.19 -17.64 7.38
C LEU A 213 14.05 -18.15 8.26
N LEU A 214 12.86 -17.55 8.15
CA LEU A 214 11.69 -17.96 8.93
C LEU A 214 11.30 -19.42 8.66
N GLN A 215 11.28 -19.83 7.40
CA GLN A 215 10.93 -21.21 7.02
C GLN A 215 11.90 -22.26 7.56
N ARG A 216 13.14 -21.89 7.93
CA ARG A 216 14.10 -22.81 8.55
C ARG A 216 13.89 -22.97 10.05
N GLU A 217 13.46 -21.90 10.70
CA GLU A 217 13.29 -21.83 12.16
C GLU A 217 11.87 -22.21 12.61
N MET A 218 10.90 -22.16 11.70
CA MET A 218 9.50 -22.47 12.01
C MET A 218 9.14 -23.94 11.81
N ASP A 219 8.35 -24.48 12.73
CA ASP A 219 7.86 -25.87 12.67
C ASP A 219 6.88 -26.12 11.51
N ARG A 220 6.15 -25.09 11.07
CA ARG A 220 5.19 -25.20 9.95
C ARG A 220 5.55 -24.23 8.83
N PRO A 221 5.47 -24.67 7.56
CA PRO A 221 5.80 -23.80 6.44
C PRO A 221 4.84 -22.61 6.35
N LEU A 222 5.39 -21.44 6.02
CA LEU A 222 4.62 -20.25 5.70
C LEU A 222 3.97 -20.37 4.32
N ASN A 223 2.64 -20.31 4.26
CA ASN A 223 1.89 -20.29 3.00
C ASN A 223 1.63 -18.83 2.58
N LEU A 224 2.63 -18.19 1.96
CA LEU A 224 2.55 -16.79 1.54
C LEU A 224 2.28 -16.68 0.04
N HIS A 225 1.45 -15.72 -0.34
CA HIS A 225 1.25 -15.38 -1.75
C HIS A 225 2.37 -14.45 -2.25
N ASP A 226 2.64 -14.49 -3.55
CA ASP A 226 3.56 -13.54 -4.16
C ASP A 226 2.91 -12.17 -4.30
N HIS A 227 3.39 -11.20 -3.52
CA HIS A 227 2.91 -9.82 -3.53
C HIS A 227 3.97 -8.88 -4.07
N ALA A 228 3.61 -8.16 -5.14
CA ALA A 228 4.45 -7.09 -5.69
C ALA A 228 4.62 -5.92 -4.71
N ALA A 229 3.61 -5.63 -3.89
CA ALA A 229 3.63 -4.56 -2.90
C ALA A 229 4.07 -5.07 -1.52
N ALA A 230 4.90 -4.30 -0.81
CA ALA A 230 5.45 -4.69 0.48
C ALA A 230 4.39 -4.84 1.58
N ARG A 231 3.42 -3.93 1.67
CA ARG A 231 2.42 -3.94 2.76
C ARG A 231 1.51 -5.17 2.78
N PRO A 232 0.87 -5.58 1.67
CA PRO A 232 0.09 -6.82 1.63
C PRO A 232 0.91 -8.05 2.03
N HIS A 233 2.17 -8.12 1.59
CA HIS A 233 3.09 -9.18 1.96
C HIS A 233 3.33 -9.21 3.48
N MET A 234 3.65 -8.06 4.09
CA MET A 234 3.90 -7.97 5.53
C MET A 234 2.67 -8.34 6.35
N VAL A 235 1.47 -7.94 5.89
CA VAL A 235 0.21 -8.31 6.55
C VAL A 235 0.03 -9.82 6.58
N GLU A 236 0.23 -10.49 5.45
CA GLU A 236 0.11 -11.95 5.37
C GLU A 236 1.18 -12.64 6.23
N LEU A 237 2.44 -12.21 6.12
CA LEU A 237 3.55 -12.75 6.90
C LEU A 237 3.29 -12.70 8.41
N VAL A 238 2.90 -11.52 8.91
CA VAL A 238 2.61 -11.33 10.34
C VAL A 238 1.38 -12.13 10.76
N SER A 239 0.36 -12.21 9.90
CA SER A 239 -0.84 -13.01 10.17
C SER A 239 -0.51 -14.49 10.36
N GLU A 240 0.34 -15.04 9.49
CA GLU A 240 0.83 -16.41 9.60
C GLU A 240 1.68 -16.62 10.86
N CYS A 241 2.56 -15.67 11.20
CA CYS A 241 3.35 -15.74 12.43
C CYS A 241 2.47 -15.71 13.69
N LEU A 242 1.42 -14.88 13.71
CA LEU A 242 0.46 -14.82 14.82
C LEU A 242 -0.43 -16.08 14.93
N ASN A 243 -0.48 -16.92 13.90
CA ASN A 243 -1.21 -18.20 13.93
C ASN A 243 -0.36 -19.35 14.48
N GLN A 244 0.93 -19.12 14.72
CA GLN A 244 1.85 -20.13 15.20
C GLN A 244 2.36 -19.80 16.60
N GLU A 245 2.56 -20.82 17.43
CA GLU A 245 3.18 -20.66 18.73
C GLU A 245 4.64 -20.22 18.55
N GLY A 246 5.05 -19.15 19.22
CA GLY A 246 6.41 -18.60 19.08
C GLY A 246 6.70 -17.90 17.74
N GLY A 247 5.74 -17.83 16.80
CA GLY A 247 6.00 -17.36 15.44
C GLY A 247 6.46 -15.91 15.37
N LEU A 248 5.92 -15.03 16.24
CA LEU A 248 6.31 -13.62 16.28
C LEU A 248 7.70 -13.43 16.90
N GLU A 249 8.11 -14.30 17.84
CA GLU A 249 9.45 -14.34 18.41
C GLU A 249 10.50 -14.79 17.40
N VAL A 250 10.17 -15.79 16.59
CA VAL A 250 11.03 -16.23 15.47
C VAL A 250 11.15 -15.11 14.45
N LEU A 251 10.05 -14.44 14.09
CA LEU A 251 10.08 -13.28 13.21
C LEU A 251 11.00 -12.18 13.76
N ALA A 252 10.84 -11.80 15.03
CA ALA A 252 11.70 -10.79 15.66
C ALA A 252 13.18 -11.20 15.63
N SER A 253 13.48 -12.48 15.88
CA SER A 253 14.85 -13.03 15.85
C SER A 253 15.45 -13.00 14.43
N CYS A 254 14.70 -13.43 13.42
CA CYS A 254 15.15 -13.36 12.03
C CYS A 254 15.34 -11.91 11.56
N THR A 255 14.47 -10.98 11.98
CA THR A 255 14.65 -9.55 11.66
C THR A 255 15.87 -8.93 12.33
N GLU A 256 16.27 -9.39 13.53
CA GLU A 256 17.50 -8.95 14.20
C GLU A 256 18.75 -9.38 13.46
N LEU A 257 18.74 -10.53 12.80
CA LEU A 257 19.86 -10.95 11.95
C LEU A 257 20.04 -10.03 10.73
N LEU A 258 18.94 -9.44 10.24
CA LEU A 258 18.92 -8.59 9.05
C LEU A 258 19.15 -7.10 9.36
N ASP A 259 18.71 -6.63 10.52
CA ASP A 259 18.84 -5.25 10.98
C ASP A 259 19.17 -5.21 12.48
N PRO A 260 20.42 -5.56 12.85
CA PRO A 260 20.84 -5.65 14.25
C PRO A 260 20.78 -4.29 14.95
N SER A 261 20.39 -4.27 16.23
CA SER A 261 20.31 -3.05 17.06
C SER A 261 19.30 -1.99 16.55
N SER A 262 18.44 -2.36 15.61
CA SER A 262 17.38 -1.48 15.12
C SER A 262 16.28 -1.31 16.17
N PRO A 263 15.85 -0.07 16.46
CA PRO A 263 14.70 0.17 17.35
C PRO A 263 13.43 -0.53 16.87
N ARG A 264 13.30 -0.79 15.56
CA ARG A 264 12.15 -1.50 14.97
C ARG A 264 12.16 -2.98 15.33
N THR A 265 13.34 -3.59 15.30
CA THR A 265 13.51 -4.98 15.72
C THR A 265 13.29 -5.14 17.23
N ALA A 266 13.80 -4.19 18.04
CA ALA A 266 13.51 -4.16 19.47
C ALA A 266 12.00 -4.07 19.73
N HIS A 267 11.30 -3.21 18.99
CA HIS A 267 9.84 -3.07 19.10
C HIS A 267 9.08 -4.34 18.66
N LEU A 268 9.52 -5.01 17.58
CA LEU A 268 8.94 -6.30 17.18
C LEU A 268 9.09 -7.36 18.27
N ARG A 269 10.22 -7.38 18.97
CA ARG A 269 10.43 -8.29 20.09
C ARG A 269 9.51 -7.97 21.27
N GLU A 270 9.28 -6.69 21.57
CA GLU A 270 8.30 -6.27 22.58
C GLU A 270 6.88 -6.70 22.23
N LEU A 271 6.49 -6.59 20.95
CA LEU A 271 5.20 -7.07 20.47
C LEU A 271 5.08 -8.60 20.55
N ALA A 272 6.19 -9.33 20.33
CA ALA A 272 6.24 -10.78 20.48
C ALA A 272 6.05 -11.22 21.94
N ASP A 273 6.79 -10.60 22.87
CA ASP A 273 6.66 -10.82 24.31
C ASP A 273 5.22 -10.50 24.78
N GLU A 274 4.62 -9.45 24.23
CA GLU A 274 3.23 -9.08 24.48
C GLU A 274 2.24 -10.12 23.94
N TRP A 275 2.38 -10.55 22.69
CA TRP A 275 1.50 -11.58 22.11
C TRP A 275 1.54 -12.88 22.90
N ARG A 276 2.75 -13.31 23.29
CA ARG A 276 2.94 -14.49 24.14
C ARG A 276 2.20 -14.36 25.47
N THR A 277 2.19 -13.17 26.07
CA THR A 277 1.43 -12.92 27.31
C THR A 277 -0.07 -13.15 27.12
N TYR A 278 -0.63 -12.71 25.99
CA TYR A 278 -2.04 -13.00 25.65
C TYR A 278 -2.29 -14.49 25.37
N GLN A 279 -1.32 -15.21 24.81
CA GLN A 279 -1.42 -16.66 24.59
C GLN A 279 -1.33 -17.48 25.88
N LEU A 280 -0.52 -17.05 26.86
CA LEU A 280 -0.36 -17.72 28.15
C LEU A 280 -1.57 -17.55 29.07
N PHE A 281 -2.27 -16.42 28.96
CA PHE A 281 -3.43 -16.12 29.81
C PHE A 281 -4.68 -15.85 28.96
N PRO A 282 -5.17 -16.86 28.22
CA PRO A 282 -6.33 -16.71 27.37
C PRO A 282 -7.56 -16.39 28.22
N GLY A 283 -8.22 -15.26 27.94
CA GLY A 283 -9.41 -14.80 28.67
C GLY A 283 -9.16 -13.68 29.67
N TYR A 284 -7.90 -13.29 29.91
CA TYR A 284 -7.61 -12.09 30.69
C TYR A 284 -7.59 -10.83 29.81
N ASP A 285 -8.31 -9.80 30.21
CA ASP A 285 -8.23 -8.48 29.57
C ASP A 285 -7.09 -7.65 30.15
N PHE A 286 -5.98 -7.61 29.42
CA PHE A 286 -4.83 -6.81 29.80
C PHE A 286 -4.94 -5.32 29.46
N ASN A 287 -6.00 -4.81 28.83
CA ASN A 287 -6.06 -3.41 28.40
C ASN A 287 -5.85 -2.41 29.54
N GLN A 288 -6.46 -2.66 30.69
CA GLN A 288 -6.31 -1.80 31.87
C GLN A 288 -4.91 -1.95 32.48
N ALA A 289 -4.42 -3.18 32.63
CA ALA A 289 -3.06 -3.45 33.11
C ALA A 289 -2.00 -2.81 32.21
N ARG A 290 -2.16 -2.92 30.89
CA ARG A 290 -1.33 -2.28 29.88
C ARG A 290 -1.32 -0.78 30.07
N THR A 291 -2.47 -0.15 30.23
CA THR A 291 -2.56 1.31 30.42
C THR A 291 -1.78 1.76 31.66
N ILE A 292 -2.00 1.10 32.80
CA ILE A 292 -1.35 1.42 34.08
C ILE A 292 0.17 1.19 33.98
N LEU A 293 0.57 0.02 33.50
CA LEU A 293 1.98 -0.38 33.46
C LEU A 293 2.76 0.33 32.34
N SER A 294 2.12 0.78 31.26
CA SER A 294 2.80 1.56 30.21
C SER A 294 3.18 2.97 30.68
N GLN A 295 2.42 3.53 31.63
CA GLN A 295 2.68 4.84 32.23
C GLN A 295 3.68 4.79 33.40
N THR A 296 4.04 3.59 33.82
CA THR A 296 4.94 3.36 34.95
C THR A 296 6.33 3.00 34.44
N GLU A 297 7.36 3.71 34.90
CA GLU A 297 8.75 3.30 34.65
C GLU A 297 9.14 2.11 35.53
N GLY A 298 9.82 1.11 34.96
CA GLY A 298 10.07 -0.16 35.67
C GLY A 298 11.53 -0.65 35.70
N ALA A 299 12.45 0.01 35.00
CA ALA A 299 13.81 -0.52 34.78
C ALA A 299 14.61 -0.76 36.08
N GLN A 300 14.41 0.07 37.12
CA GLN A 300 15.10 -0.09 38.40
C GLN A 300 14.66 -1.34 39.17
N GLU A 301 13.41 -1.76 39.02
CA GLU A 301 12.86 -2.90 39.76
C GLU A 301 13.40 -4.23 39.24
N VAL A 302 13.72 -4.29 37.95
CA VAL A 302 14.28 -5.45 37.24
C VAL A 302 15.69 -5.79 37.68
N ALA A 303 16.51 -4.78 38.01
CA ALA A 303 17.91 -4.99 38.35
C ALA A 303 18.12 -5.93 39.55
N THR A 304 17.11 -6.02 40.44
CA THR A 304 17.16 -6.83 41.65
C THR A 304 16.66 -8.26 41.49
N LEU A 305 16.10 -8.60 40.33
CA LEU A 305 15.54 -9.92 40.05
C LEU A 305 16.60 -10.82 39.40
N GLU A 306 16.82 -12.00 39.98
CA GLU A 306 17.74 -13.00 39.45
C GLU A 306 17.22 -13.65 38.17
N GLY A 307 18.14 -14.07 37.28
CA GLY A 307 17.78 -14.83 36.08
C GLY A 307 17.11 -14.04 34.96
N ILE A 308 17.02 -12.71 35.08
CA ILE A 308 16.44 -11.87 34.03
C ILE A 308 17.42 -11.69 32.87
N PRO A 309 16.98 -11.90 31.61
CA PRO A 309 17.75 -11.61 30.40
C PRO A 309 18.28 -10.17 30.32
N ASP A 310 19.52 -10.00 29.85
CA ASP A 310 20.17 -8.69 29.69
C ASP A 310 19.37 -7.73 28.80
N ARG A 311 18.59 -8.25 27.84
CA ARG A 311 17.71 -7.44 26.99
C ARG A 311 16.63 -6.66 27.75
N ILE A 312 16.31 -7.06 28.98
CA ILE A 312 15.34 -6.39 29.85
C ILE A 312 16.06 -5.39 30.77
N ARG A 313 17.38 -5.57 30.98
CA ARG A 313 18.25 -4.70 31.79
C ARG A 313 18.68 -3.46 30.98
N GLY A 314 17.72 -2.58 30.69
CA GLY A 314 17.96 -1.32 29.98
C GLY A 314 17.00 -0.22 30.44
N GLY A 315 17.50 1.03 30.52
CA GLY A 315 16.67 2.19 30.83
C GLY A 315 15.67 2.50 29.71
N GLY A 316 14.56 3.16 30.06
CA GLY A 316 13.55 3.63 29.09
C GLY A 316 12.44 2.63 28.73
N LYS A 317 12.42 1.44 29.35
CA LYS A 317 11.30 0.49 29.22
C LYS A 317 10.20 0.76 30.24
N SER A 318 8.96 0.73 29.77
CA SER A 318 7.80 0.77 30.66
C SER A 318 7.69 -0.52 31.47
N ALA A 319 6.96 -0.46 32.58
CA ALA A 319 6.64 -1.64 33.38
C ALA A 319 5.85 -2.68 32.58
N TRP A 320 5.07 -2.26 31.58
CA TRP A 320 4.35 -3.17 30.68
C TRP A 320 5.32 -4.02 29.85
N ASN A 321 6.29 -3.39 29.20
CA ASN A 321 7.30 -4.09 28.39
C ASN A 321 8.13 -5.08 29.21
N ILE A 322 8.41 -4.73 30.46
CA ILE A 322 9.15 -5.61 31.38
C ILE A 322 8.26 -6.77 31.82
N PHE A 323 7.02 -6.50 32.20
CA PHE A 323 6.05 -7.54 32.59
C PHE A 323 5.90 -8.58 31.47
N THR A 324 5.63 -8.14 30.23
CA THR A 324 5.44 -9.05 29.09
C THR A 324 6.72 -9.83 28.76
N ALA A 325 7.89 -9.21 28.86
CA ALA A 325 9.15 -9.93 28.66
C ALA A 325 9.43 -10.98 29.76
N LEU A 326 8.97 -10.73 30.98
CA LEU A 326 9.10 -11.66 32.10
C LEU A 326 8.14 -12.85 32.04
N THR A 327 7.00 -12.76 31.33
CA THR A 327 6.10 -13.91 31.16
C THR A 327 6.72 -15.02 30.32
N GLY A 328 7.67 -14.69 29.45
CA GLY A 328 8.43 -15.66 28.64
C GLY A 328 9.61 -16.30 29.36
N CYS A 329 9.94 -15.89 30.58
CA CYS A 329 11.07 -16.44 31.34
C CYS A 329 10.67 -17.72 32.07
N SER A 330 11.48 -18.79 31.92
CA SER A 330 11.25 -20.06 32.60
C SER A 330 11.30 -19.91 34.12
N VAL A 331 10.38 -20.60 34.80
CA VAL A 331 10.38 -20.74 36.25
C VAL A 331 11.52 -21.68 36.66
N LYS A 332 12.28 -21.34 37.70
CA LYS A 332 13.21 -22.32 38.33
C LYS A 332 12.37 -23.43 38.95
N GLU A 333 12.89 -24.66 39.07
CA GLU A 333 12.14 -25.89 39.41
C GLU A 333 11.19 -25.81 40.64
N ASP A 334 11.41 -24.88 41.58
CA ASP A 334 10.53 -24.63 42.75
C ASP A 334 10.16 -23.14 42.96
N GLY A 335 10.37 -22.29 41.94
CA GLY A 335 10.23 -20.84 42.05
C GLY A 335 8.85 -20.30 41.67
N GLU A 336 8.56 -19.07 42.07
CA GLU A 336 7.47 -18.29 41.47
C GLU A 336 7.96 -17.65 40.15
N PRO A 337 7.11 -17.54 39.10
CA PRO A 337 7.49 -16.84 37.89
C PRO A 337 7.97 -15.41 38.16
N PRO A 338 9.04 -14.93 37.49
CA PRO A 338 9.70 -13.66 37.83
C PRO A 338 8.81 -12.43 37.63
N PHE A 339 7.75 -12.53 36.81
CA PHE A 339 6.78 -11.44 36.64
C PHE A 339 5.94 -11.17 37.90
N LEU A 340 5.68 -12.15 38.77
CA LEU A 340 4.86 -11.93 39.98
C LEU A 340 5.60 -11.09 41.05
N PRO A 341 6.85 -11.41 41.42
CA PRO A 341 7.67 -10.54 42.28
C PRO A 341 7.82 -9.14 41.70
N PHE A 342 8.00 -9.03 40.38
CA PHE A 342 8.09 -7.74 39.68
C PHE A 342 6.82 -6.89 39.88
N LEU A 343 5.63 -7.43 39.60
CA LEU A 343 4.37 -6.68 39.77
C LEU A 343 4.13 -6.29 41.24
N ARG A 344 4.46 -7.16 42.19
CA ARG A 344 4.34 -6.83 43.64
C ARG A 344 5.26 -5.68 44.02
N ARG A 345 6.43 -5.58 43.40
CA ARG A 345 7.44 -4.56 43.69
C ARG A 345 7.11 -3.20 43.06
N ILE A 346 6.45 -3.18 41.90
CA ILE A 346 5.95 -1.94 41.28
C ILE A 346 4.71 -1.39 41.98
N ARG A 347 3.88 -2.27 42.55
CA ARG A 347 2.60 -1.87 43.18
C ARG A 347 2.70 -0.63 44.10
N PRO A 348 3.69 -0.46 44.98
CA PRO A 348 3.80 0.73 45.83
C PRO A 348 3.94 2.05 45.06
N ASN A 349 4.44 2.01 43.82
CA ASN A 349 4.67 3.19 42.97
C ASN A 349 3.38 3.70 42.29
N LEU A 350 2.26 2.99 42.45
CA LEU A 350 0.98 3.28 41.80
C LEU A 350 -0.02 4.03 42.70
N HIS A 351 -0.95 4.76 42.09
CA HIS A 351 -2.04 5.41 42.81
C HIS A 351 -2.99 4.38 43.43
N LYS A 352 -3.83 4.80 44.39
CA LYS A 352 -4.69 3.89 45.17
C LYS A 352 -5.56 2.98 44.28
N PHE A 353 -6.22 3.55 43.28
CA PHE A 353 -7.09 2.80 42.36
C PHE A 353 -6.31 1.78 41.51
N GLU A 354 -5.16 2.21 40.96
CA GLU A 354 -4.26 1.36 40.16
C GLU A 354 -3.68 0.22 40.99
N ARG A 355 -3.43 0.43 42.28
CA ARG A 355 -2.98 -0.61 43.22
C ARG A 355 -4.02 -1.70 43.43
N GLU A 356 -5.30 -1.34 43.50
CA GLU A 356 -6.40 -2.30 43.63
C GLU A 356 -6.54 -3.12 42.35
N GLU A 357 -6.46 -2.48 41.18
CA GLU A 357 -6.46 -3.16 39.88
C GLU A 357 -5.26 -4.12 39.75
N LEU A 358 -4.05 -3.65 40.04
CA LEU A 358 -2.86 -4.48 39.96
C LEU A 358 -2.90 -5.64 40.97
N SER A 359 -3.52 -5.45 42.14
CA SER A 359 -3.72 -6.54 43.10
C SER A 359 -4.69 -7.61 42.59
N ARG A 360 -5.75 -7.21 41.88
CA ARG A 360 -6.66 -8.14 41.19
C ARG A 360 -5.91 -8.92 40.10
N LEU A 361 -5.10 -8.23 39.29
CA LEU A 361 -4.25 -8.87 38.28
C LEU A 361 -3.29 -9.90 38.91
N ILE A 362 -2.53 -9.50 39.94
CA ILE A 362 -1.57 -10.40 40.61
C ILE A 362 -2.30 -11.64 41.15
N ALA A 363 -3.47 -11.47 41.78
CA ALA A 363 -4.25 -12.60 42.30
C ALA A 363 -4.73 -13.53 41.18
N ALA A 364 -5.25 -12.98 40.09
CA ALA A 364 -5.71 -13.75 38.93
C ALA A 364 -4.55 -14.54 38.29
N LEU A 365 -3.42 -13.89 38.01
CA LEU A 365 -2.26 -14.54 37.42
C LEU A 365 -1.66 -15.61 38.34
N SER A 366 -1.58 -15.35 39.65
CA SER A 366 -1.08 -16.34 40.62
C SER A 366 -1.98 -17.59 40.64
N ALA A 367 -3.30 -17.41 40.53
CA ALA A 367 -4.25 -18.51 40.47
C ALA A 367 -4.10 -19.32 39.18
N GLU A 368 -3.87 -18.68 38.03
CA GLU A 368 -3.63 -19.39 36.77
C GLU A 368 -2.30 -20.17 36.77
N VAL A 369 -1.22 -19.57 37.27
CA VAL A 369 0.08 -20.25 37.40
C VAL A 369 -0.03 -21.50 38.28
N SER A 370 -0.80 -21.43 39.36
CA SER A 370 -1.02 -22.56 40.28
C SER A 370 -1.87 -23.69 39.69
N LYS A 371 -2.51 -23.49 38.53
CA LYS A 371 -3.24 -24.56 37.81
C LYS A 371 -2.35 -25.33 36.84
N VAL A 372 -1.23 -24.74 36.42
CA VAL A 372 -0.35 -25.25 35.37
C VAL A 372 0.88 -25.97 35.95
N GLY A 373 1.32 -25.58 37.15
CA GLY A 373 2.30 -26.34 37.96
C GLY A 373 1.61 -27.31 38.90
#